data_AF-A0A0K2RR06-F1
#
_entry.id   AF-A0A0K2RR06-F1
#
_cell.length_a   1.000
_cell.length_b   1.000
_cell.length_c   1.000
_cell.angle_alpha   90.00
_cell.angle_beta   90.00
_cell.angle_gamma   90.00
#
_symmetry.space_group_name_H-M   'P 1'
#
loop_
_entity.id
_entity.type
_entity.pdbx_description
1 polymer ?
#
loop_
_entity_poly.entity_id
_entity_poly.type
_entity_poly.pdbx_seq_one_letter_code
_entity_poly.pdbx_strand_id
1 'polypeptide(L)'
;MSGAPAIFAMRIVSGLMSAAFYAAGFTALSRLRHPKWPMVAAAVATTPMVFFLATGINPNSLEVAASMAAFCGLVSVLENSRQLHLARPGILAVGVSAATLANTRNVSLLWLLCGAIVACLFFRGADIVAIFRNRLLLIVAGLSAIGVALGVIWNFIMLTAPPSAGEAPAGISNAVEGLRPSNAFATMLDRSFDFVNQYIGVAGWLDAPVPQAVLMFWNMLLIALLLLVFLMRPARLQLGFWAAIGMLAVVPALVQAALVTSSGFIWQGRYSLPLFAIAVISAGLALRFRKFHANLISRRVAKILLWATCAAHIYGFVYILRRYVVGIPDFANWLVMFTKPDWQPPLSWEVLTLLFAVALVVAAAQLYRFLYPGLPFFPVPVIRALRWAARRPATAAVGNQASKEPAERQRVE
;
A
#
# COMPACT_ATOMS: atom_id res chain seq x y z
N MET A 1 6.56 -27.52 9.86
CA MET A 1 6.25 -27.26 8.44
C MET A 1 7.54 -26.85 7.74
N SER A 2 7.88 -27.45 6.60
CA SER A 2 9.07 -27.10 5.79
C SER A 2 8.69 -26.98 4.31
N GLY A 3 9.56 -26.38 3.49
CA GLY A 3 9.35 -26.25 2.04
C GLY A 3 8.24 -25.27 1.64
N ALA A 4 7.55 -25.56 0.53
CA ALA A 4 6.53 -24.69 -0.06
C ALA A 4 5.40 -24.27 0.90
N PRO A 5 4.77 -25.17 1.70
CA PRO A 5 3.71 -24.79 2.64
C PRO A 5 4.17 -23.74 3.67
N ALA A 6 5.41 -23.85 4.16
CA ALA A 6 5.96 -22.86 5.09
C ALA A 6 6.13 -21.49 4.43
N ILE A 7 6.58 -21.44 3.18
CA ILE A 7 6.71 -20.19 2.41
C ILE A 7 5.35 -19.54 2.20
N PHE A 8 4.32 -20.31 1.81
CA PHE A 8 2.97 -19.77 1.66
C PHE A 8 2.42 -19.25 2.98
N ALA A 9 2.59 -20.00 4.08
CA ALA A 9 2.17 -19.55 5.41
C ALA A 9 2.84 -18.23 5.81
N MET A 10 4.17 -18.11 5.62
CA MET A 10 4.91 -16.88 5.91
C MET A 10 4.40 -15.69 5.08
N ARG A 11 4.13 -15.89 3.78
CA ARG A 11 3.56 -14.85 2.90
C ARG A 11 2.14 -14.44 3.30
N ILE A 12 1.32 -15.40 3.69
CA ILE A 12 -0.05 -15.14 4.17
C ILE A 12 -0.01 -14.32 5.46
N VAL A 13 0.84 -14.70 6.43
CA VAL A 13 1.02 -13.95 7.68
C VAL A 13 1.51 -12.52 7.40
N SER A 14 2.52 -12.35 6.55
CA SER A 14 2.99 -11.02 6.12
C SER A 14 1.86 -10.20 5.49
N GLY A 15 1.10 -10.80 4.58
CA GLY A 15 -0.07 -10.17 3.95
C GLY A 15 -1.14 -9.74 4.95
N LEU A 16 -1.47 -10.61 5.92
CA LEU A 16 -2.47 -10.31 6.96
C LEU A 16 -2.00 -9.18 7.90
N MET A 17 -0.73 -9.21 8.32
CA MET A 17 -0.16 -8.15 9.16
C MET A 17 -0.13 -6.81 8.43
N SER A 18 0.37 -6.77 7.19
CA SER A 18 0.35 -5.56 6.37
C SER A 18 -1.08 -5.07 6.12
N ALA A 19 -2.03 -5.96 5.85
CA ALA A 19 -3.44 -5.61 5.69
C ALA A 19 -4.05 -5.00 6.96
N ALA A 20 -3.71 -5.51 8.15
CA ALA A 20 -4.16 -4.96 9.42
C ALA A 20 -3.65 -3.52 9.62
N PHE A 21 -2.38 -3.25 9.30
CA PHE A 21 -1.83 -1.89 9.36
C PHE A 21 -2.45 -0.95 8.32
N TYR A 22 -2.59 -1.38 7.06
CA TYR A 22 -3.30 -0.58 6.06
C TYR A 22 -4.73 -0.27 6.51
N ALA A 23 -5.47 -1.27 6.99
CA ALA A 23 -6.82 -1.09 7.53
C ALA A 23 -6.85 -0.10 8.70
N ALA A 24 -5.87 -0.15 9.61
CA ALA A 24 -5.73 0.82 10.70
C ALA A 24 -5.49 2.24 10.17
N GLY A 25 -4.63 2.41 9.16
CA GLY A 25 -4.39 3.70 8.51
C GLY A 25 -5.63 4.28 7.83
N PHE A 26 -6.31 3.49 6.99
CA PHE A 26 -7.57 3.88 6.35
C PHE A 26 -8.67 4.20 7.40
N THR A 27 -8.75 3.41 8.48
CA THR A 27 -9.67 3.66 9.59
C THR A 27 -9.35 4.98 10.29
N ALA A 28 -8.08 5.29 10.55
CA ALA A 28 -7.68 6.56 11.13
C ALA A 28 -8.05 7.74 10.22
N LEU A 29 -7.78 7.65 8.92
CA LEU A 29 -8.16 8.71 7.96
C LEU A 29 -9.68 8.93 7.90
N SER A 30 -10.48 7.88 8.11
CA SER A 30 -11.95 8.02 8.15
C SER A 30 -12.46 8.87 9.33
N ARG A 31 -11.62 9.10 10.36
CA ARG A 31 -11.93 9.91 11.55
C ARG A 31 -11.54 11.38 11.43
N LEU A 32 -11.00 11.80 10.30
CA LEU A 32 -10.75 13.21 10.01
C LEU A 32 -12.08 13.95 9.76
N ARG A 33 -12.12 15.26 9.99
CA ARG A 33 -13.32 16.06 9.72
C ARG A 33 -13.61 16.14 8.22
N HIS A 34 -12.55 16.14 7.40
CA HIS A 34 -12.63 16.14 5.95
C HIS A 34 -11.83 14.98 5.34
N PRO A 35 -12.36 13.75 5.39
CA PRO A 35 -11.55 12.55 5.13
C PRO A 35 -11.41 12.23 3.63
N LYS A 36 -12.23 12.82 2.74
CA LYS A 36 -12.36 12.36 1.34
C LYS A 36 -11.08 12.49 0.53
N TRP A 37 -10.42 13.65 0.53
CA TRP A 37 -9.16 13.84 -0.20
C TRP A 37 -8.00 13.02 0.38
N PRO A 38 -7.78 12.97 1.71
CA PRO A 38 -6.82 12.04 2.32
C PRO A 38 -7.10 10.57 1.95
N MET A 39 -8.36 10.16 1.91
CA MET A 39 -8.76 8.80 1.54
C MET A 39 -8.43 8.47 0.07
N VAL A 40 -8.70 9.40 -0.86
CA VAL A 40 -8.32 9.25 -2.27
C VAL A 40 -6.80 9.14 -2.40
N ALA A 41 -6.06 10.02 -1.73
CA ALA A 41 -4.60 9.99 -1.77
C ALA A 41 -4.01 8.69 -1.18
N ALA A 42 -4.58 8.18 -0.09
CA ALA A 42 -4.22 6.88 0.48
C ALA A 42 -4.46 5.73 -0.51
N ALA A 43 -5.55 5.76 -1.27
CA ALA A 43 -5.82 4.77 -2.32
C ALA A 43 -4.86 4.90 -3.53
N VAL A 44 -4.38 6.11 -3.84
CA VAL A 44 -3.34 6.30 -4.87
C VAL A 44 -1.98 5.81 -4.38
N ALA A 45 -1.68 5.99 -3.09
CA ALA A 45 -0.46 5.52 -2.46
C ALA A 45 -0.34 3.98 -2.43
N THR A 46 -1.45 3.25 -2.45
CA THR A 46 -1.48 1.79 -2.57
C THR A 46 -1.22 1.34 -4.01
N THR A 47 0.02 1.50 -4.48
CA THR A 47 0.47 1.12 -5.83
C THR A 47 0.59 -0.40 -6.01
N PRO A 48 0.78 -0.91 -7.24
CA PRO A 48 1.12 -2.31 -7.46
C PRO A 48 2.32 -2.80 -6.61
N MET A 49 3.33 -1.94 -6.40
CA MET A 49 4.49 -2.26 -5.58
C MET A 49 4.11 -2.47 -4.10
N VAL A 50 3.18 -1.66 -3.59
CA VAL A 50 2.68 -1.79 -2.22
C VAL A 50 2.00 -3.16 -2.03
N PHE A 51 1.16 -3.59 -2.97
CA PHE A 51 0.53 -4.92 -2.91
C PHE A 51 1.53 -6.06 -3.09
N PHE A 52 2.49 -5.91 -4.02
CA PHE A 52 3.53 -6.91 -4.23
C PHE A 52 4.36 -7.11 -2.95
N LEU A 53 4.82 -6.03 -2.33
CA LEU A 53 5.63 -6.09 -1.11
C LEU A 53 4.83 -6.54 0.11
N ALA A 54 3.55 -6.18 0.23
CA ALA A 54 2.73 -6.52 1.39
C ALA A 54 2.64 -8.04 1.65
N THR A 55 2.85 -8.86 0.62
CA THR A 55 2.84 -10.33 0.72
C THR A 55 4.24 -10.95 0.64
N GLY A 56 5.27 -10.12 0.52
CA GLY A 56 6.67 -10.54 0.46
C GLY A 56 7.24 -10.82 1.83
N ILE A 57 8.00 -11.90 1.97
CA ILE A 57 8.75 -12.22 3.20
C ILE A 57 9.97 -11.29 3.27
N ASN A 58 9.73 -10.04 3.67
CA ASN A 58 10.73 -8.98 3.71
C ASN A 58 10.30 -7.93 4.77
N PRO A 59 11.20 -7.42 5.61
CA PRO A 59 10.89 -6.33 6.54
C PRO A 59 10.22 -5.11 5.89
N ASN A 60 10.55 -4.79 4.64
CA ASN A 60 9.97 -3.66 3.89
C ASN A 60 8.43 -3.77 3.76
N SER A 61 7.86 -4.99 3.79
CA SER A 61 6.41 -5.22 3.78
C SER A 61 5.70 -4.56 4.97
N LEU A 62 6.26 -4.73 6.16
CA LEU A 62 5.74 -4.17 7.41
C LEU A 62 6.14 -2.71 7.56
N GLU A 63 7.33 -2.31 7.11
CA GLU A 63 7.76 -0.91 7.16
C GLU A 63 6.78 0.02 6.44
N VAL A 64 6.38 -0.32 5.21
CA VAL A 64 5.44 0.50 4.43
C VAL A 64 4.08 0.58 5.11
N ALA A 65 3.54 -0.57 5.51
CA ALA A 65 2.21 -0.65 6.11
C ALA A 65 2.14 0.06 7.47
N ALA A 66 3.09 -0.23 8.37
CA ALA A 66 3.16 0.39 9.68
C ALA A 66 3.48 1.88 9.60
N SER A 67 4.32 2.35 8.67
CA SER A 67 4.56 3.79 8.49
C SER A 67 3.31 4.52 8.01
N MET A 68 2.56 3.94 7.07
CA MET A 68 1.29 4.49 6.63
C MET A 68 0.27 4.55 7.79
N ALA A 69 0.17 3.48 8.58
CA ALA A 69 -0.70 3.41 9.74
C ALA A 69 -0.32 4.43 10.83
N ALA A 70 0.97 4.55 11.14
CA ALA A 70 1.49 5.53 12.10
C ALA A 70 1.19 6.96 11.64
N PHE A 71 1.48 7.29 10.38
CA PHE A 71 1.24 8.61 9.83
C PHE A 71 -0.25 8.99 9.85
N CYS A 72 -1.10 8.13 9.31
CA CYS A 72 -2.55 8.34 9.28
C CYS A 72 -3.13 8.40 10.70
N GLY A 73 -2.66 7.54 11.60
CA GLY A 73 -3.04 7.51 13.01
C GLY A 73 -2.70 8.81 13.70
N LEU A 74 -1.47 9.30 13.54
CA LEU A 74 -1.00 10.54 14.15
C LEU A 74 -1.78 11.75 13.63
N VAL A 75 -2.03 11.82 12.32
CA VAL A 75 -2.86 12.87 11.74
C VAL A 75 -4.28 12.85 12.32
N SER A 76 -4.88 11.66 12.50
CA SER A 76 -6.18 11.51 13.15
C SER A 76 -6.16 11.95 14.62
N VAL A 77 -5.09 11.66 15.36
CA VAL A 77 -4.90 12.07 16.76
C VAL A 77 -4.78 13.58 16.87
N LEU A 78 -3.95 14.20 16.02
CA LEU A 78 -3.72 15.64 16.00
C LEU A 78 -4.98 16.43 15.61
N GLU A 79 -5.75 15.97 14.62
CA GLU A 79 -7.00 16.64 14.22
C GLU A 79 -8.08 16.56 15.30
N ASN A 80 -8.04 15.52 16.13
CA ASN A 80 -8.96 15.29 17.24
C ASN A 80 -8.31 15.54 18.61
N SER A 81 -7.29 16.40 18.68
CA SER A 81 -6.50 16.66 19.91
C SER A 81 -7.35 17.01 21.14
N ARG A 82 -8.51 17.65 20.94
CA ARG A 82 -9.45 18.04 22.00
C ARG A 82 -10.52 16.97 22.30
N GLN A 83 -10.68 15.96 21.45
CA GLN A 83 -11.72 14.92 21.54
C GLN A 83 -11.13 13.54 21.20
N LEU A 84 -10.06 13.16 21.91
CA LEU A 84 -9.25 11.98 21.58
C LEU A 84 -9.99 10.63 21.63
N HIS A 85 -11.17 10.57 22.27
CA HIS A 85 -12.02 9.38 22.22
C HIS A 85 -12.46 9.03 20.78
N LEU A 86 -12.57 10.02 19.89
CA LEU A 86 -12.87 9.83 18.46
C LEU A 86 -11.67 9.29 17.67
N ALA A 87 -10.45 9.49 18.18
CA ALA A 87 -9.20 9.07 17.56
C ALA A 87 -8.58 7.81 18.20
N ARG A 88 -9.36 7.04 18.98
CA ARG A 88 -8.90 5.76 19.57
C ARG A 88 -8.23 4.83 18.54
N PRO A 89 -8.79 4.61 17.33
CA PRO A 89 -8.11 3.81 16.31
C PRO A 89 -6.75 4.40 15.92
N GLY A 90 -6.64 5.72 15.82
CA GLY A 90 -5.40 6.41 15.49
C GLY A 90 -4.35 6.29 16.59
N ILE A 91 -4.74 6.39 17.86
CA ILE A 91 -3.84 6.19 19.01
C ILE A 91 -3.24 4.79 18.98
N LEU A 92 -4.09 3.76 18.81
CA LEU A 92 -3.64 2.36 18.73
C LEU A 92 -2.76 2.13 17.50
N ALA A 93 -3.14 2.69 16.34
CA ALA A 93 -2.37 2.59 15.11
C ALA A 93 -0.95 3.16 15.29
N VAL A 94 -0.81 4.36 15.88
CA VAL A 94 0.50 4.96 16.18
C VAL A 94 1.29 4.06 17.11
N GLY A 95 0.68 3.62 18.21
CA GLY A 95 1.38 2.87 19.23
C GLY A 95 1.95 1.54 18.76
N VAL A 96 1.09 0.74 18.12
CA VAL A 96 1.47 -0.57 17.58
C VAL A 96 2.47 -0.40 16.43
N SER A 97 2.25 0.57 15.54
CA SER A 97 3.16 0.81 14.41
C SER A 97 4.53 1.28 14.87
N ALA A 98 4.62 2.14 15.88
CA ALA A 98 5.90 2.60 16.41
C ALA A 98 6.73 1.45 16.99
N ALA A 99 6.10 0.56 17.77
CA ALA A 99 6.76 -0.62 18.31
C ALA A 99 7.19 -1.58 17.19
N THR A 100 6.33 -1.83 16.20
CA THR A 100 6.67 -2.68 15.05
C THR A 100 7.82 -2.11 14.23
N LEU A 101 7.77 -0.83 13.86
CA LEU A 101 8.84 -0.17 13.09
C LEU A 101 10.19 -0.27 13.81
N ALA A 102 10.22 0.01 15.12
CA ALA A 102 11.45 -0.09 15.91
C ALA A 102 12.11 -1.47 15.91
N ASN A 103 11.31 -2.53 15.68
CA ASN A 103 11.76 -3.92 15.69
C ASN A 103 11.81 -4.55 14.28
N THR A 104 11.61 -3.75 13.21
CA THR A 104 11.64 -4.26 11.83
C THR A 104 13.02 -4.04 11.19
N ARG A 105 13.49 -2.78 11.15
CA ARG A 105 14.82 -2.37 10.66
C ARG A 105 15.23 -1.04 11.28
N ASN A 106 16.52 -0.77 11.29
CA ASN A 106 17.11 0.44 11.89
C ASN A 106 16.60 1.71 11.21
N VAL A 107 16.42 1.67 9.89
CA VAL A 107 15.90 2.80 9.11
C VAL A 107 14.41 3.07 9.36
N SER A 108 13.64 2.12 9.89
CA SER A 108 12.19 2.28 10.10
C SER A 108 11.85 3.41 11.06
N LEU A 109 12.68 3.64 12.08
CA LEU A 109 12.50 4.74 13.03
C LEU A 109 12.65 6.11 12.37
N LEU A 110 13.47 6.20 11.31
CA LEU A 110 13.61 7.41 10.52
C LEU A 110 12.31 7.72 9.76
N TRP A 111 11.62 6.71 9.23
CA TRP A 111 10.31 6.88 8.58
C TRP A 111 9.24 7.35 9.56
N LEU A 112 9.23 6.80 10.78
CA LEU A 112 8.35 7.26 11.85
C LEU A 112 8.62 8.73 12.20
N LEU A 113 9.89 9.13 12.33
CA LEU A 113 10.29 10.50 12.61
C LEU A 113 9.88 11.45 11.48
N CYS A 114 10.18 11.11 10.23
CA CYS A 114 9.76 11.90 9.06
C CYS A 114 8.24 12.04 8.99
N GLY A 115 7.50 10.94 9.19
CA GLY A 115 6.04 10.97 9.25
C GLY A 115 5.51 11.86 10.37
N ALA A 116 6.13 11.83 11.55
CA ALA A 116 5.78 12.69 12.66
C ALA A 116 6.02 14.17 12.36
N ILE A 117 7.17 14.52 11.79
CA ILE A 117 7.49 15.88 11.36
C ILE A 117 6.45 16.36 10.34
N VAL A 118 6.22 15.58 9.28
CA VAL A 118 5.25 15.90 8.23
C VAL A 118 3.85 16.10 8.81
N ALA A 119 3.40 15.22 9.71
CA ALA A 119 2.10 15.33 10.35
C ALA A 119 1.99 16.64 11.16
N CYS A 120 2.99 16.93 11.99
CA CYS A 120 3.03 18.16 12.81
C CYS A 120 2.96 19.44 11.98
N LEU A 121 3.56 19.47 10.78
CA LEU A 121 3.52 20.63 9.88
C LEU A 121 2.09 20.97 9.39
N PHE A 122 1.12 20.08 9.52
CA PHE A 122 -0.28 20.32 9.16
C PHE A 122 -1.15 20.90 10.28
N PHE A 123 -0.64 20.97 11.52
CA PHE A 123 -1.41 21.35 12.70
C PHE A 123 -0.71 22.45 13.51
N ARG A 124 -1.44 23.10 14.42
CA ARG A 124 -0.88 24.18 15.25
C ARG A 124 -0.12 23.56 16.43
N GLY A 125 0.94 24.23 16.91
CA GLY A 125 1.68 23.78 18.09
C GLY A 125 0.82 23.53 19.32
N ALA A 126 -0.23 24.33 19.52
CA ALA A 126 -1.20 24.12 20.61
C ALA A 126 -1.94 22.78 20.51
N ASP A 127 -2.26 22.31 19.30
CA ASP A 127 -2.91 21.02 19.10
C ASP A 127 -1.93 19.86 19.38
N ILE A 128 -0.65 20.04 19.05
CA ILE A 128 0.42 19.09 19.37
C ILE A 128 0.62 18.98 20.87
N VAL A 129 0.66 20.10 21.61
CA VAL A 129 0.82 20.06 23.07
C VAL A 129 -0.43 19.47 23.76
N ALA A 130 -1.62 19.70 23.21
CA ALA A 130 -2.87 19.24 23.82
C ALA A 130 -2.97 17.71 23.93
N ILE A 131 -2.38 16.95 23.01
CA ILE A 131 -2.46 15.49 23.01
C ILE A 131 -1.76 14.87 24.23
N PHE A 132 -0.70 15.51 24.75
CA PHE A 132 0.07 15.04 25.90
C PHE A 132 -0.70 15.09 27.22
N ARG A 133 -1.87 15.76 27.26
CA ARG A 133 -2.74 15.77 28.44
C ARG A 133 -3.55 14.49 28.60
N ASN A 134 -3.54 13.60 27.60
CA ASN A 134 -4.40 12.43 27.57
C ASN A 134 -3.71 11.16 28.10
N ARG A 135 -4.31 10.56 29.13
CA ARG A 135 -3.78 9.35 29.78
C ARG A 135 -3.67 8.15 28.83
N LEU A 136 -4.64 7.92 27.94
CA LEU A 136 -4.59 6.79 27.00
C LEU A 136 -3.42 6.95 26.03
N LEU A 137 -3.22 8.16 25.49
CA LEU A 137 -2.06 8.43 24.64
C LEU A 137 -0.75 8.20 25.39
N LEU A 138 -0.64 8.70 26.63
CA LEU A 138 0.58 8.52 27.43
C LEU A 138 0.86 7.04 27.74
N ILE A 139 -0.17 6.24 28.04
CA ILE A 139 -0.02 4.79 28.24
C ILE A 139 0.48 4.13 26.97
N VAL A 140 -0.16 4.41 25.83
CA VAL A 140 0.21 3.81 24.55
C VAL A 140 1.61 4.26 24.13
N ALA A 141 1.94 5.55 24.28
CA ALA A 141 3.27 6.08 24.01
C ALA A 141 4.32 5.46 24.94
N GLY A 142 4.01 5.24 26.21
CA GLY A 142 4.88 4.56 27.17
C GLY A 142 5.16 3.10 26.77
N LEU A 143 4.12 2.35 26.39
CA LEU A 143 4.28 0.98 25.88
C LEU A 143 5.08 0.93 24.58
N SER A 144 4.83 1.86 23.66
CA SER A 144 5.62 1.99 22.43
C SER A 144 7.08 2.36 22.73
N ALA A 145 7.32 3.23 23.71
CA ALA A 145 8.66 3.62 24.11
C ALA A 145 9.45 2.42 24.66
N ILE A 146 8.82 1.49 25.37
CA ILE A 146 9.45 0.22 25.78
C ILE A 146 9.87 -0.59 24.54
N GLY A 147 8.95 -0.77 23.58
CA GLY A 147 9.27 -1.49 22.34
C GLY A 147 10.38 -0.83 21.50
N VAL A 148 10.40 0.51 21.47
CA VAL A 148 11.45 1.30 20.83
C VAL A 148 12.78 1.13 21.56
N ALA A 149 12.78 1.22 22.89
CA ALA A 149 13.98 1.05 23.71
C ALA A 149 14.58 -0.35 23.53
N LEU A 150 13.76 -1.40 23.55
CA LEU A 150 14.24 -2.76 23.31
C LEU A 150 14.85 -2.93 21.90
N GLY A 151 14.22 -2.35 20.87
CA GLY A 151 14.76 -2.38 19.52
C GLY A 151 16.08 -1.60 19.38
N VAL A 152 16.20 -0.44 20.04
CA VAL A 152 17.44 0.36 20.07
C VAL A 152 18.54 -0.36 20.82
N ILE A 153 18.23 -0.96 21.98
CA ILE A 153 19.18 -1.75 22.78
C ILE A 153 19.67 -2.94 21.95
N TRP A 154 18.77 -3.68 21.31
CA TRP A 154 19.16 -4.78 20.43
C TRP A 154 20.11 -4.32 19.33
N ASN A 155 19.81 -3.21 18.68
CA ASN A 155 20.67 -2.64 17.65
C ASN A 155 22.05 -2.26 18.16
N PHE A 156 22.11 -1.63 19.34
CA PHE A 156 23.38 -1.28 19.96
C PHE A 156 24.23 -2.52 20.30
N ILE A 157 23.60 -3.58 20.81
CA ILE A 157 24.28 -4.86 21.10
C ILE A 157 24.75 -5.52 19.80
N MET A 158 23.95 -5.48 18.72
CA MET A 158 24.31 -6.09 17.45
C MET A 158 25.39 -5.31 16.68
N LEU A 159 25.61 -4.03 16.96
CA LEU A 159 26.71 -3.26 16.37
C LEU A 159 28.10 -3.77 16.81
N THR A 160 28.19 -4.45 17.96
CA THR A 160 29.44 -5.02 18.48
C THR A 160 29.53 -6.55 18.29
N ALA A 161 28.47 -7.18 17.78
CA ALA A 161 28.46 -8.60 17.51
C ALA A 161 29.34 -8.94 16.29
N PRO A 162 30.01 -10.12 16.28
CA PRO A 162 30.70 -10.60 15.09
C PRO A 162 29.73 -10.63 13.89
N PRO A 163 30.20 -10.34 12.66
CA PRO A 163 29.37 -10.46 11.46
C PRO A 163 28.75 -11.85 11.39
N SER A 164 27.43 -11.92 11.59
CA SER A 164 26.68 -13.19 11.64
C SER A 164 26.27 -13.67 10.26
N ALA A 165 26.32 -12.77 9.27
CA ALA A 165 26.35 -13.10 7.86
C ALA A 165 27.79 -12.93 7.38
N GLY A 166 28.35 -13.91 6.69
CA GLY A 166 29.64 -13.75 6.01
C GLY A 166 29.64 -12.53 5.07
N GLU A 167 30.79 -12.18 4.53
CA GLU A 167 30.90 -11.11 3.54
C GLU A 167 29.84 -11.31 2.44
N ALA A 168 29.13 -10.23 2.10
CA ALA A 168 28.21 -10.27 0.98
C ALA A 168 28.98 -10.75 -0.26
N PRO A 169 28.45 -11.71 -1.03
CA PRO A 169 29.11 -12.16 -2.25
C PRO A 169 29.53 -10.98 -3.11
N ALA A 170 30.75 -11.06 -3.67
CA ALA A 170 31.31 -9.98 -4.49
C ALA A 170 30.30 -9.55 -5.57
N GLY A 171 29.98 -8.25 -5.61
CA GLY A 171 29.02 -7.66 -6.55
C GLY A 171 27.64 -7.33 -5.98
N ILE A 172 27.34 -7.65 -4.72
CA ILE A 172 26.03 -7.36 -4.09
C ILE A 172 26.07 -6.11 -3.20
N SER A 173 27.11 -5.96 -2.38
CA SER A 173 27.27 -4.86 -1.41
C SER A 173 28.76 -4.72 -1.09
N ASN A 174 29.48 -3.97 -1.92
CA ASN A 174 30.93 -3.77 -1.74
C ASN A 174 31.21 -2.28 -1.57
N ALA A 175 31.98 -1.93 -0.54
CA ALA A 175 32.53 -0.59 -0.41
C ALA A 175 33.30 -0.22 -1.68
N VAL A 176 32.99 0.94 -2.26
CA VAL A 176 33.73 1.46 -3.40
C VAL A 176 34.91 2.25 -2.85
N GLU A 177 36.11 1.73 -3.03
CA GLU A 177 37.33 2.36 -2.53
C GLU A 177 37.49 3.77 -3.13
N GLY A 178 37.82 4.75 -2.28
CA GLY A 178 37.99 6.15 -2.68
C GLY A 178 36.72 6.96 -2.94
N LEU A 179 35.52 6.36 -2.85
CA LEU A 179 34.27 7.09 -3.08
C LEU A 179 33.90 7.98 -1.89
N ARG A 180 33.82 9.29 -2.15
CA ARG A 180 33.44 10.28 -1.12
C ARG A 180 31.92 10.23 -0.83
N PRO A 181 31.49 10.30 0.44
CA PRO A 181 30.07 10.39 0.82
C PRO A 181 29.29 11.50 0.09
N SER A 182 29.93 12.64 -0.20
CA SER A 182 29.34 13.74 -0.97
C SER A 182 28.95 13.32 -2.39
N ASN A 183 29.75 12.48 -3.03
CA ASN A 183 29.47 11.98 -4.38
C ASN A 183 28.29 11.01 -4.32
N ALA A 184 28.26 10.14 -3.31
CA ALA A 184 27.12 9.23 -3.10
C ALA A 184 25.80 9.98 -2.86
N PHE A 185 25.85 11.07 -2.07
CA PHE A 185 24.71 11.95 -1.88
C PHE A 185 24.23 12.56 -3.20
N ALA A 186 25.14 13.16 -3.98
CA ALA A 186 24.81 13.79 -5.27
C ALA A 186 24.26 12.78 -6.29
N THR A 187 24.88 11.60 -6.39
CA THR A 187 24.40 10.50 -7.25
C THR A 187 23.00 10.05 -6.84
N MET A 188 22.69 9.96 -5.55
CA MET A 188 21.36 9.59 -5.10
C MET A 188 20.30 10.65 -5.41
N LEU A 189 20.66 11.93 -5.34
CA LEU A 189 19.77 13.00 -5.77
C LEU A 189 19.50 12.94 -7.28
N ASP A 190 20.53 12.72 -8.09
CA ASP A 190 20.41 12.59 -9.55
C ASP A 190 19.48 11.41 -9.93
N ARG A 191 19.64 10.27 -9.25
CA ARG A 191 18.83 9.06 -9.45
C ARG A 191 17.44 9.12 -8.80
N SER A 192 17.05 10.21 -8.15
CA SER A 192 15.76 10.31 -7.46
C SER A 192 14.57 10.07 -8.40
N PHE A 193 14.69 10.45 -9.67
CA PHE A 193 13.67 10.21 -10.69
C PHE A 193 13.62 8.75 -11.17
N ASP A 194 14.75 8.03 -11.17
CA ASP A 194 14.80 6.60 -11.52
C ASP A 194 13.94 5.75 -10.57
N PHE A 195 13.84 6.18 -9.31
CA PHE A 195 13.10 5.45 -8.27
C PHE A 195 11.58 5.55 -8.43
N VAL A 196 11.05 6.48 -9.22
CA VAL A 196 9.60 6.66 -9.40
C VAL A 196 8.94 5.38 -9.91
N ASN A 197 9.56 4.69 -10.87
CA ASN A 197 9.06 3.42 -11.37
C ASN A 197 9.01 2.33 -10.29
N GLN A 198 10.00 2.35 -9.38
CA GLN A 198 10.08 1.41 -8.25
C GLN A 198 9.05 1.70 -7.16
N TYR A 199 8.54 2.93 -7.04
CA TYR A 199 7.42 3.23 -6.15
C TYR A 199 6.09 2.69 -6.70
N ILE A 200 5.96 2.61 -8.03
CA ILE A 200 4.73 2.15 -8.69
C ILE A 200 4.72 0.63 -8.81
N GLY A 201 5.74 0.01 -9.41
CA GLY A 201 5.73 -1.43 -9.62
C GLY A 201 6.94 -1.96 -10.39
N VAL A 202 7.90 -2.52 -9.67
CA VAL A 202 8.92 -3.40 -10.25
C VAL A 202 9.03 -4.63 -9.35
N ALA A 203 8.44 -5.73 -9.80
CA ALA A 203 8.37 -6.98 -9.05
C ALA A 203 9.71 -7.74 -9.09
N GLY A 204 9.72 -8.92 -8.47
CA GLY A 204 10.92 -9.75 -8.37
C GLY A 204 12.02 -9.09 -7.54
N TRP A 205 13.25 -9.14 -8.06
CA TRP A 205 14.42 -8.46 -7.51
C TRP A 205 14.69 -7.13 -8.23
N LEU A 206 13.61 -6.38 -8.49
CA LEU A 206 13.61 -5.14 -9.30
C LEU A 206 13.97 -5.35 -10.77
N ASP A 207 13.68 -6.53 -11.30
CA ASP A 207 13.97 -6.98 -12.66
C ASP A 207 12.70 -7.17 -13.52
N ALA A 208 11.53 -7.09 -12.91
CA ALA A 208 10.24 -7.31 -13.57
C ALA A 208 9.34 -6.06 -13.45
N PRO A 209 9.55 -5.02 -14.29
CA PRO A 209 8.69 -3.84 -14.29
C PRO A 209 7.26 -4.22 -14.70
N VAL A 210 6.27 -3.55 -14.08
CA VAL A 210 4.88 -3.61 -14.56
C VAL A 210 4.78 -2.99 -15.96
N PRO A 211 3.71 -3.29 -16.73
CA PRO A 211 3.54 -2.71 -18.07
C PRO A 211 3.59 -1.18 -18.07
N GLN A 212 4.12 -0.61 -19.16
CA GLN A 212 4.23 0.85 -19.31
C GLN A 212 2.89 1.57 -19.14
N ALA A 213 1.79 0.98 -19.59
CA ALA A 213 0.46 1.55 -19.39
C ALA A 213 0.09 1.72 -17.90
N VAL A 214 0.52 0.79 -17.04
CA VAL A 214 0.33 0.87 -15.58
C VAL A 214 1.17 2.01 -15.00
N LEU A 215 2.43 2.14 -15.42
CA LEU A 215 3.31 3.24 -15.01
C LEU A 215 2.74 4.60 -15.43
N MET A 216 2.32 4.74 -16.69
CA MET A 216 1.72 5.96 -17.22
C MET A 216 0.46 6.36 -16.44
N PHE A 217 -0.42 5.39 -16.14
CA PHE A 217 -1.63 5.64 -15.36
C PHE A 217 -1.32 6.14 -13.95
N TRP A 218 -0.41 5.50 -13.22
CA TRP A 218 -0.04 5.96 -11.87
C TRP A 218 0.69 7.30 -11.88
N ASN A 219 1.61 7.51 -12.82
CA ASN A 219 2.28 8.80 -12.99
C ASN A 219 1.27 9.93 -13.27
N MET A 220 0.25 9.69 -14.10
CA MET A 220 -0.84 10.64 -14.31
C MET A 220 -1.55 10.99 -12.99
N LEU A 221 -1.85 10.01 -12.14
CA LEU A 221 -2.50 10.26 -10.84
C LEU A 221 -1.60 11.06 -9.89
N LEU A 222 -0.31 10.72 -9.82
CA LEU A 222 0.67 11.39 -8.97
C LEU A 222 0.90 12.84 -9.42
N ILE A 223 1.07 13.07 -10.72
CA ILE A 223 1.20 14.40 -11.31
C ILE A 223 -0.08 15.20 -11.08
N ALA A 224 -1.26 14.61 -11.26
CA ALA A 224 -2.53 15.28 -10.98
C ALA A 224 -2.63 15.73 -9.52
N LEU A 225 -2.27 14.88 -8.55
CA LEU A 225 -2.23 15.26 -7.14
C LEU A 225 -1.22 16.38 -6.87
N LEU A 226 -0.01 16.29 -7.42
CA LEU A 226 1.02 17.32 -7.32
C LEU A 226 0.51 18.68 -7.81
N LEU A 227 -0.08 18.72 -9.01
CA LEU A 227 -0.62 19.93 -9.62
C LEU A 227 -1.78 20.49 -8.79
N LEU A 228 -2.68 19.64 -8.29
CA LEU A 228 -3.78 20.08 -7.43
C LEU A 228 -3.28 20.75 -6.15
N VAL A 229 -2.21 20.23 -5.53
CA VAL A 229 -1.60 20.85 -4.35
C VAL A 229 -0.92 22.16 -4.71
N PHE A 230 -0.15 22.20 -5.80
CA PHE A 230 0.56 23.40 -6.26
C PHE A 230 -0.40 24.56 -6.53
N LEU A 231 -1.54 24.27 -7.18
CA LEU A 231 -2.58 25.25 -7.50
C LEU A 231 -3.40 25.70 -6.28
N MET A 232 -3.24 25.07 -5.13
CA MET A 232 -4.03 25.36 -3.94
C MET A 232 -3.55 26.61 -3.19
N ARG A 233 -4.46 27.38 -2.60
CA ARG A 233 -4.14 28.40 -1.59
C ARG A 233 -4.95 28.16 -0.31
N PRO A 234 -4.46 28.59 0.87
CA PRO A 234 -3.15 29.22 1.14
C PRO A 234 -1.98 28.23 1.17
N ALA A 235 -0.79 28.70 0.80
CA ALA A 235 0.43 27.88 0.69
C ALA A 235 0.84 27.18 2.01
N ARG A 236 0.43 27.73 3.17
CA ARG A 236 0.65 27.10 4.49
C ARG A 236 0.10 25.68 4.58
N LEU A 237 -0.99 25.37 3.86
CA LEU A 237 -1.58 24.03 3.84
C LEU A 237 -0.77 23.03 2.99
N GLN A 238 0.21 23.51 2.22
CA GLN A 238 1.08 22.69 1.41
C GLN A 238 2.40 22.33 2.12
N LEU A 239 2.71 22.97 3.25
CA LEU A 239 4.03 22.85 3.90
C LEU A 239 4.39 21.40 4.22
N GLY A 240 3.47 20.65 4.84
CA GLY A 240 3.70 19.23 5.12
C GLY A 240 3.91 18.39 3.86
N PHE A 241 3.20 18.69 2.77
CA PHE A 241 3.38 18.02 1.49
C PHE A 241 4.77 18.29 0.89
N TRP A 242 5.18 19.55 0.80
CA TRP A 242 6.50 19.90 0.26
C TRP A 242 7.65 19.39 1.14
N ALA A 243 7.48 19.41 2.45
CA ALA A 243 8.42 18.77 3.37
C ALA A 243 8.54 17.26 3.10
N ALA A 244 7.41 16.56 2.89
CA ALA A 244 7.42 15.14 2.57
C ALA A 244 8.11 14.84 1.22
N ILE A 245 7.89 15.65 0.19
CA ILE A 245 8.59 15.54 -1.10
C ILE A 245 10.09 15.80 -0.93
N GLY A 246 10.47 16.85 -0.21
CA GLY A 246 11.87 17.14 0.10
C GLY A 246 12.55 16.01 0.87
N MET A 247 11.87 15.44 1.88
CA MET A 247 12.37 14.30 2.62
C MET A 247 12.49 13.04 1.76
N LEU A 248 11.55 12.79 0.85
CA LEU A 248 11.59 11.64 -0.06
C LEU A 248 12.84 11.66 -0.96
N ALA A 249 13.33 12.84 -1.35
CA ALA A 249 14.57 12.99 -2.12
C ALA A 249 15.82 12.99 -1.22
N VAL A 250 15.82 13.82 -0.16
CA VAL A 250 17.03 14.11 0.61
C VAL A 250 17.36 13.00 1.61
N VAL A 251 16.37 12.43 2.30
CA VAL A 251 16.63 11.46 3.39
C VAL A 251 17.29 10.18 2.85
N PRO A 252 16.80 9.54 1.76
CA PRO A 252 17.50 8.42 1.14
C PRO A 252 18.93 8.74 0.73
N ALA A 253 19.17 9.94 0.16
CA ALA A 253 20.50 10.36 -0.25
C ALA A 253 21.46 10.52 0.94
N LEU A 254 20.98 11.08 2.06
CA LEU A 254 21.76 11.19 3.30
C LEU A 254 22.11 9.82 3.88
N VAL A 255 21.13 8.90 3.94
CA VAL A 255 21.37 7.56 4.47
C VAL A 255 22.35 6.80 3.60
N GLN A 256 22.20 6.84 2.27
CA GLN A 256 23.13 6.21 1.35
C GLN A 256 24.53 6.81 1.44
N ALA A 257 24.66 8.13 1.59
CA ALA A 257 25.95 8.78 1.80
C ALA A 257 26.64 8.32 3.08
N ALA A 258 25.88 8.13 4.17
CA ALA A 258 26.41 7.64 5.44
C ALA A 258 26.84 6.17 5.40
N LEU A 259 26.26 5.36 4.50
CA LEU A 259 26.51 3.91 4.41
C LEU A 259 27.46 3.51 3.26
N VAL A 260 27.81 4.44 2.36
CA VAL A 260 28.50 4.07 1.12
C VAL A 260 29.89 3.46 1.35
N THR A 261 30.58 3.89 2.41
CA THR A 261 31.93 3.41 2.74
C THR A 261 31.93 2.03 3.39
N SER A 262 30.81 1.59 3.97
CA SER A 262 30.69 0.26 4.59
C SER A 262 29.94 -0.75 3.73
N SER A 263 28.97 -0.30 2.94
CA SER A 263 28.04 -1.16 2.20
C SER A 263 28.02 -0.90 0.68
N GLY A 264 28.65 0.18 0.21
CA GLY A 264 28.49 0.61 -1.19
C GLY A 264 27.07 1.10 -1.50
N PHE A 265 26.71 1.13 -2.78
CA PHE A 265 25.36 1.54 -3.23
C PHE A 265 24.35 0.41 -3.11
N ILE A 266 23.62 0.39 -1.99
CA ILE A 266 22.61 -0.63 -1.70
C ILE A 266 21.18 -0.10 -1.83
N TRP A 267 21.00 1.21 -1.94
CA TRP A 267 19.66 1.81 -1.92
C TRP A 267 18.84 1.47 -3.16
N GLN A 268 17.56 1.22 -2.92
CA GLN A 268 16.56 0.94 -3.94
C GLN A 268 15.32 1.77 -3.65
N GLY A 269 14.60 2.22 -4.69
CA GLY A 269 13.39 3.04 -4.55
C GLY A 269 12.34 2.38 -3.65
N ARG A 270 12.22 1.05 -3.70
CA ARG A 270 11.29 0.33 -2.80
C ARG A 270 11.54 0.58 -1.30
N TYR A 271 12.76 0.93 -0.88
CA TYR A 271 13.04 1.24 0.53
C TYR A 271 12.51 2.61 0.96
N SER A 272 12.23 3.52 0.02
CA SER A 272 11.63 4.83 0.31
C SER A 272 10.11 4.82 0.19
N LEU A 273 9.47 3.67 -0.04
CA LEU A 273 8.01 3.54 -0.11
C LEU A 273 7.26 4.06 1.13
N PRO A 274 7.79 3.93 2.37
CA PRO A 274 7.18 4.56 3.54
C PRO A 274 7.04 6.08 3.38
N LEU A 275 8.10 6.76 2.95
CA LEU A 275 8.09 8.21 2.69
C LEU A 275 7.24 8.56 1.48
N PHE A 276 7.26 7.74 0.43
CA PHE A 276 6.39 7.94 -0.73
C PHE A 276 4.91 7.91 -0.33
N ALA A 277 4.49 6.93 0.48
CA ALA A 277 3.12 6.86 0.98
C ALA A 277 2.76 8.10 1.81
N ILE A 278 3.65 8.53 2.71
CA ILE A 278 3.49 9.77 3.49
C ILE A 278 3.34 10.98 2.57
N ALA A 279 4.18 11.12 1.54
CA ALA A 279 4.13 12.24 0.61
C ALA A 279 2.82 12.27 -0.20
N VAL A 280 2.38 11.13 -0.74
CA VAL A 280 1.12 11.03 -1.48
C VAL A 280 -0.06 11.35 -0.56
N ILE A 281 -0.14 10.76 0.63
CA ILE A 281 -1.24 11.02 1.58
C ILE A 281 -1.23 12.49 2.03
N SER A 282 -0.05 13.10 2.17
CA SER A 282 0.11 14.53 2.48
C SER A 282 -0.48 15.43 1.40
N ALA A 283 -0.50 15.01 0.13
CA ALA A 283 -1.21 15.73 -0.92
C ALA A 283 -2.73 15.77 -0.65
N GLY A 284 -3.32 14.65 -0.24
CA GLY A 284 -4.71 14.57 0.18
C GLY A 284 -5.00 15.41 1.42
N LEU A 285 -4.07 15.47 2.37
CA LEU A 285 -4.17 16.31 3.57
C LEU A 285 -4.08 17.80 3.23
N ALA A 286 -3.24 18.20 2.29
CA ALA A 286 -3.20 19.58 1.81
C ALA A 286 -4.57 19.96 1.21
N LEU A 287 -5.16 19.08 0.40
CA LEU A 287 -6.45 19.28 -0.27
C LEU A 287 -7.69 19.12 0.65
N ARG A 288 -7.53 18.71 1.92
CA ARG A 288 -8.65 18.24 2.76
C ARG A 288 -9.80 19.23 2.92
N PHE A 289 -9.50 20.54 2.95
CA PHE A 289 -10.53 21.57 3.09
C PHE A 289 -11.20 21.98 1.75
N ARG A 290 -10.76 21.41 0.62
CA ARG A 290 -11.38 21.66 -0.69
C ARG A 290 -12.67 20.89 -0.80
N LYS A 291 -13.71 21.54 -1.34
CA LYS A 291 -15.01 20.92 -1.60
C LYS A 291 -14.84 19.67 -2.47
N PHE A 292 -15.29 18.54 -1.96
CA PHE A 292 -15.37 17.31 -2.72
C PHE A 292 -16.69 17.29 -3.49
N HIS A 293 -16.64 17.63 -4.77
CA HIS A 293 -17.83 17.80 -5.60
C HIS A 293 -18.54 16.47 -5.84
N ALA A 294 -19.87 16.46 -5.70
CA ALA A 294 -20.74 15.31 -5.96
C ALA A 294 -21.68 15.51 -7.15
N ASN A 295 -21.33 16.44 -8.04
CA ASN A 295 -22.08 16.64 -9.30
C ASN A 295 -21.93 15.42 -10.23
N LEU A 296 -22.69 15.39 -11.32
CA LEU A 296 -22.69 14.26 -12.25
C LEU A 296 -21.30 13.97 -12.84
N ILE A 297 -20.56 15.01 -13.22
CA ILE A 297 -19.24 14.89 -13.84
C ILE A 297 -18.24 14.29 -12.84
N SER A 298 -18.12 14.85 -11.63
CA SER A 298 -17.20 14.36 -10.60
C SER A 298 -17.47 12.89 -10.24
N ARG A 299 -18.74 12.50 -10.17
CA ARG A 299 -19.13 11.10 -9.93
C ARG A 299 -18.71 10.17 -11.07
N ARG A 300 -18.90 10.60 -12.33
CA ARG A 300 -18.48 9.82 -13.51
C ARG A 300 -16.96 9.68 -13.57
N VAL A 301 -16.23 10.78 -13.40
CA VAL A 301 -14.76 10.78 -13.35
C VAL A 301 -14.26 9.86 -12.25
N ALA A 302 -14.81 9.93 -11.03
CA ALA A 302 -14.41 9.04 -9.95
C ALA A 302 -14.67 7.56 -10.27
N LYS A 303 -15.79 7.21 -10.90
CA LYS A 303 -16.04 5.83 -11.36
C LYS A 303 -15.03 5.38 -12.41
N ILE A 304 -14.76 6.23 -13.41
CA ILE A 304 -13.79 5.93 -14.48
C ILE A 304 -12.41 5.69 -13.87
N LEU A 305 -11.95 6.58 -12.99
CA LEU A 305 -10.66 6.44 -12.33
C LEU A 305 -10.59 5.19 -11.46
N LEU A 306 -11.64 4.86 -10.70
CA LEU A 306 -11.67 3.63 -9.90
C LEU A 306 -11.63 2.37 -10.76
N TRP A 307 -12.39 2.31 -11.85
CA TRP A 307 -12.35 1.19 -12.78
C TRP A 307 -11.00 1.08 -13.49
N ALA A 308 -10.41 2.21 -13.88
CA ALA A 308 -9.07 2.26 -14.46
C ALA A 308 -8.01 1.78 -13.46
N THR A 309 -8.10 2.16 -12.18
CA THR A 309 -7.23 1.66 -11.11
C THR A 309 -7.37 0.15 -10.93
N CYS A 310 -8.59 -0.40 -10.90
CA CYS A 310 -8.80 -1.83 -10.86
C CYS A 310 -8.16 -2.53 -12.07
N ALA A 311 -8.41 -2.02 -13.28
CA ALA A 311 -7.85 -2.58 -14.51
C ALA A 311 -6.32 -2.53 -14.52
N ALA A 312 -5.72 -1.43 -14.05
CA ALA A 312 -4.28 -1.26 -14.02
C ALA A 312 -3.61 -2.18 -12.98
N HIS A 313 -4.21 -2.39 -11.80
CA HIS A 313 -3.74 -3.39 -10.84
C HIS A 313 -3.87 -4.82 -11.39
N ILE A 314 -5.02 -5.18 -11.98
CA ILE A 314 -5.23 -6.51 -12.57
C ILE A 314 -4.22 -6.75 -13.70
N TYR A 315 -4.03 -5.76 -14.57
CA TYR A 315 -3.08 -5.86 -15.66
C TYR A 315 -1.64 -6.03 -15.16
N GLY A 316 -1.23 -5.23 -14.17
CA GLY A 316 0.07 -5.40 -13.52
C GLY A 316 0.22 -6.79 -12.89
N PHE A 317 -0.79 -7.28 -12.17
CA PHE A 317 -0.78 -8.60 -11.54
C PHE A 317 -0.63 -9.73 -12.56
N VAL A 318 -1.49 -9.76 -13.59
CA VAL A 318 -1.50 -10.81 -14.61
C VAL A 318 -0.23 -10.77 -15.45
N TYR A 319 0.31 -9.58 -15.74
CA TYR A 319 1.55 -9.42 -16.47
C TYR A 319 2.75 -10.00 -15.72
N ILE A 320 2.85 -9.73 -14.41
CA ILE A 320 3.89 -10.32 -13.57
C ILE A 320 3.67 -11.82 -13.41
N LEU A 321 2.42 -12.28 -13.28
CA LEU A 321 2.10 -13.70 -13.18
C LEU A 321 2.47 -14.46 -14.46
N ARG A 322 2.27 -13.85 -15.64
CA ARG A 322 2.71 -14.41 -16.93
C ARG A 322 4.20 -14.75 -16.93
N ARG A 323 5.06 -13.86 -16.40
CA ARG A 323 6.51 -14.13 -16.26
C ARG A 323 6.79 -15.41 -15.49
N TYR A 324 6.01 -15.70 -14.45
CA TYR A 324 6.18 -16.92 -13.67
C TYR A 324 5.59 -18.17 -14.36
N VAL A 325 4.51 -18.01 -15.12
CA VAL A 325 3.80 -19.11 -15.79
C VAL A 325 4.50 -19.59 -17.07
N VAL A 326 5.06 -18.69 -17.87
CA VAL A 326 5.68 -19.02 -19.18
C VAL A 326 7.12 -18.51 -19.35
N GLY A 327 7.70 -17.88 -18.31
CA GLY A 327 9.04 -17.28 -18.40
C GLY A 327 9.07 -15.96 -19.19
N ILE A 328 10.25 -15.65 -19.74
CA ILE A 328 10.52 -14.50 -20.62
C ILE A 328 11.07 -14.86 -22.02
N PRO A 329 10.65 -15.93 -22.72
CA PRO A 329 11.07 -16.13 -24.10
C PRO A 329 10.63 -14.95 -25.00
N ASP A 330 11.45 -14.60 -25.99
CA ASP A 330 11.19 -13.46 -26.89
C ASP A 330 9.85 -13.57 -27.67
N PHE A 331 9.34 -14.79 -27.84
CA PHE A 331 8.06 -15.10 -28.50
C PHE A 331 6.89 -15.35 -27.53
N ALA A 332 7.12 -15.27 -26.21
CA ALA A 332 6.07 -15.50 -25.22
C ALA A 332 5.03 -14.38 -25.25
N ASN A 333 3.87 -14.69 -25.82
CA ASN A 333 2.71 -13.80 -25.85
C ASN A 333 1.60 -14.33 -24.93
N TRP A 334 0.48 -13.61 -24.87
CA TRP A 334 -0.65 -13.99 -24.01
C TRP A 334 -1.25 -15.36 -24.36
N LEU A 335 -1.22 -15.77 -25.62
CA LEU A 335 -1.77 -17.06 -26.05
C LEU A 335 -0.98 -18.23 -25.44
N VAL A 336 0.35 -18.10 -25.37
CA VAL A 336 1.23 -19.13 -24.79
C VAL A 336 0.86 -19.42 -23.33
N MET A 337 0.43 -18.41 -22.58
CA MET A 337 -0.01 -18.55 -21.18
C MET A 337 -1.22 -19.48 -21.02
N PHE A 338 -2.08 -19.58 -22.04
CA PHE A 338 -3.23 -20.49 -22.05
C PHE A 338 -2.90 -21.85 -22.67
N THR A 339 -2.12 -21.86 -23.75
CA THR A 339 -1.91 -23.08 -24.56
C THR A 339 -0.78 -23.95 -24.05
N LYS A 340 0.24 -23.36 -23.40
CA LYS A 340 1.43 -24.06 -22.91
C LYS A 340 1.99 -23.39 -21.65
N PRO A 341 1.28 -23.47 -20.51
CA PRO A 341 1.83 -23.00 -19.24
C PRO A 341 2.94 -23.95 -18.77
N ASP A 342 4.15 -23.43 -18.54
CA ASP A 342 5.28 -24.20 -18.01
C ASP A 342 5.17 -24.38 -16.48
N TRP A 343 4.50 -23.45 -15.80
CA TRP A 343 4.21 -23.51 -14.36
C TRP A 343 2.83 -22.93 -14.04
N GLN A 344 2.15 -23.47 -13.02
CA GLN A 344 0.87 -22.96 -12.53
C GLN A 344 0.92 -22.74 -11.01
N PRO A 345 0.41 -21.59 -10.51
CA PRO A 345 0.28 -21.40 -9.07
C PRO A 345 -0.80 -22.34 -8.50
N PRO A 346 -0.81 -22.59 -7.18
CA PRO A 346 -1.96 -23.19 -6.52
C PRO A 346 -3.23 -22.41 -6.85
N LEU A 347 -4.32 -23.14 -7.12
CA LEU A 347 -5.61 -22.64 -7.64
C LEU A 347 -5.62 -22.19 -9.10
N SER A 348 -4.53 -22.28 -9.87
CA SER A 348 -4.37 -21.74 -11.24
C SER A 348 -4.30 -20.21 -11.31
N TRP A 349 -3.65 -19.69 -12.35
CA TRP A 349 -3.49 -18.24 -12.51
C TRP A 349 -4.82 -17.53 -12.80
N GLU A 350 -5.77 -18.23 -13.44
CA GLU A 350 -7.10 -17.74 -13.80
C GLU A 350 -7.92 -17.45 -12.54
N VAL A 351 -7.98 -18.41 -11.62
CA VAL A 351 -8.73 -18.27 -10.37
C VAL A 351 -8.12 -17.20 -9.50
N LEU A 352 -6.78 -17.16 -9.37
CA LEU A 352 -6.12 -16.11 -8.58
C LEU A 352 -6.37 -14.72 -9.16
N THR A 353 -6.36 -14.59 -10.49
CA THR A 353 -6.69 -13.34 -11.19
C THR A 353 -8.13 -12.92 -10.91
N LEU A 354 -9.07 -13.87 -10.98
CA LEU A 354 -10.48 -13.61 -10.69
C LEU A 354 -10.69 -13.18 -9.23
N LEU A 355 -10.09 -13.90 -8.27
CA LEU A 355 -10.17 -13.55 -6.84
C LEU A 355 -9.59 -12.16 -6.56
N PHE A 356 -8.44 -11.84 -7.16
CA PHE A 356 -7.82 -10.53 -7.04
C PHE A 356 -8.69 -9.43 -7.67
N ALA A 357 -9.26 -9.67 -8.85
CA ALA A 357 -10.18 -8.74 -9.51
C ALA A 357 -11.44 -8.49 -8.66
N VAL A 358 -12.04 -9.54 -8.09
CA VAL A 358 -13.19 -9.42 -7.18
C VAL A 358 -12.83 -8.59 -5.95
N ALA A 359 -11.69 -8.87 -5.30
CA ALA A 359 -11.23 -8.11 -4.15
C ALA A 359 -11.04 -6.62 -4.47
N LEU A 360 -10.42 -6.30 -5.60
CA LEU A 360 -10.23 -4.92 -6.07
C LEU A 360 -11.55 -4.21 -6.35
N VAL A 361 -12.49 -4.88 -7.03
CA VAL A 361 -13.80 -4.32 -7.35
C VAL A 361 -14.62 -4.08 -6.07
N VAL A 362 -14.55 -4.98 -5.09
CA VAL A 362 -15.16 -4.78 -3.78
C VAL A 362 -14.54 -3.58 -3.07
N ALA A 363 -13.21 -3.49 -3.03
CA ALA A 363 -12.52 -2.34 -2.43
C ALA A 363 -12.89 -1.02 -3.11
N ALA A 364 -12.91 -0.98 -4.44
CA ALA A 364 -13.32 0.20 -5.22
C ALA A 364 -14.77 0.59 -4.97
N ALA A 365 -15.68 -0.39 -4.85
CA ALA A 365 -17.08 -0.14 -4.52
C ALA A 365 -17.26 0.44 -3.10
N GLN A 366 -16.50 -0.07 -2.12
CA GLN A 366 -16.52 0.47 -0.75
C GLN A 366 -15.95 1.88 -0.68
N LEU A 367 -14.83 2.13 -1.37
CA LEU A 367 -14.25 3.47 -1.48
C LEU A 367 -15.22 4.43 -2.19
N TYR A 368 -15.86 4.01 -3.27
CA TYR A 368 -16.87 4.83 -3.94
C TYR A 368 -18.05 5.17 -3.02
N ARG A 369 -18.55 4.18 -2.27
CA ARG A 369 -19.64 4.37 -1.30
C ARG A 369 -19.24 5.33 -0.18
N PHE A 370 -17.98 5.28 0.27
CA PHE A 370 -17.43 6.21 1.23
C PHE A 370 -17.37 7.65 0.68
N LEU A 371 -16.91 7.81 -0.56
CA LEU A 371 -16.78 9.12 -1.21
C LEU A 371 -18.14 9.72 -1.59
N TYR A 372 -19.10 8.88 -1.98
CA TYR A 372 -20.43 9.24 -2.47
C TYR A 372 -21.53 8.41 -1.79
N PRO A 373 -21.88 8.73 -0.52
CA PRO A 373 -22.90 7.99 0.23
C PRO A 373 -24.24 7.93 -0.50
N GLY A 374 -24.90 6.76 -0.44
CA GLY A 374 -26.22 6.52 -1.04
C GLY A 374 -26.24 6.29 -2.55
N LEU A 375 -25.10 6.38 -3.24
CA LEU A 375 -25.03 6.24 -4.70
C LEU A 375 -24.45 4.88 -5.12
N PRO A 376 -25.05 4.23 -6.16
CA PRO A 376 -24.57 2.93 -6.62
C PRO A 376 -23.26 3.06 -7.40
N PHE A 377 -22.31 2.17 -7.12
CA PHE A 377 -21.09 2.01 -7.92
C PHE A 377 -21.41 1.34 -9.27
N PHE A 378 -22.09 0.19 -9.21
CA PHE A 378 -22.48 -0.60 -10.38
C PHE A 378 -23.69 -0.01 -11.14
N PRO A 379 -23.83 -0.33 -12.44
CA PRO A 379 -25.05 -0.04 -13.20
C PRO A 379 -26.29 -0.70 -12.58
N VAL A 380 -27.47 -0.07 -12.75
CA VAL A 380 -28.76 -0.58 -12.22
C VAL A 380 -29.08 -2.02 -12.66
N PRO A 381 -28.85 -2.45 -13.92
CA PRO A 381 -29.09 -3.83 -14.33
C PRO A 381 -28.26 -4.85 -13.53
N VAL A 382 -26.99 -4.55 -13.26
CA VAL A 382 -26.10 -5.40 -12.44
C VAL A 382 -26.62 -5.52 -11.01
N ILE A 383 -27.10 -4.43 -10.42
CA ILE A 383 -27.66 -4.43 -9.06
C ILE A 383 -28.92 -5.30 -9.00
N ARG A 384 -29.79 -5.23 -10.02
CA ARG A 384 -30.98 -6.08 -10.10
C ARG A 384 -30.60 -7.56 -10.19
N ALA A 385 -29.63 -7.91 -11.03
CA ALA A 385 -29.13 -9.27 -11.15
C ALA A 385 -28.53 -9.80 -9.83
N LEU A 386 -27.69 -9.01 -9.16
CA LEU A 386 -27.11 -9.37 -7.85
C LEU A 386 -28.17 -9.57 -6.76
N ARG A 387 -29.17 -8.68 -6.70
CA ARG A 387 -30.29 -8.81 -5.75
C ARG A 387 -31.17 -10.03 -6.05
N TRP A 388 -31.39 -10.33 -7.32
CA TRP A 388 -32.15 -11.51 -7.73
C TRP A 388 -31.39 -12.80 -7.38
N ALA A 389 -30.08 -12.86 -7.65
CA ALA A 389 -29.23 -13.99 -7.30
C ALA A 389 -29.19 -14.22 -5.78
N ALA A 390 -29.05 -13.16 -4.97
CA ALA A 390 -29.06 -13.26 -3.51
C ALA A 390 -30.41 -13.66 -2.90
N ARG A 391 -31.52 -13.52 -3.67
CA ARG A 391 -32.88 -13.90 -3.25
C ARG A 391 -33.29 -15.30 -3.69
N ARG A 392 -32.46 -16.02 -4.46
CA ARG A 392 -32.75 -17.41 -4.81
C ARG A 392 -32.63 -18.28 -3.54
N PRO A 393 -33.70 -18.94 -3.07
CA PRO A 393 -33.58 -19.96 -2.04
C PRO A 393 -32.74 -21.12 -2.59
N ALA A 394 -31.85 -21.69 -1.75
CA ALA A 394 -30.91 -22.75 -2.12
C ALA A 394 -31.56 -24.11 -2.47
N THR A 395 -32.88 -24.17 -2.64
CA THR A 395 -33.68 -25.39 -2.82
C THR A 395 -34.17 -25.54 -4.25
N ALA A 396 -33.25 -25.76 -5.20
CA ALA A 396 -33.61 -26.17 -6.57
C ALA A 396 -32.56 -27.08 -7.22
N ALA A 397 -31.93 -27.96 -6.42
CA ALA A 397 -30.98 -28.96 -6.92
C ALA A 397 -31.30 -30.40 -6.48
N VAL A 398 -32.46 -30.65 -5.84
CA VAL A 398 -32.89 -32.00 -5.48
C VAL A 398 -34.35 -32.17 -5.88
N GLY A 399 -34.62 -33.13 -6.78
CA GLY A 399 -35.96 -33.64 -7.03
C GLY A 399 -36.48 -33.39 -8.44
N ASN A 400 -35.97 -34.12 -9.43
CA ASN A 400 -36.87 -34.81 -10.37
C ASN A 400 -36.17 -35.99 -11.07
N GLN A 401 -35.87 -37.03 -10.30
CA GLN A 401 -35.74 -38.41 -10.81
C GLN A 401 -36.68 -39.28 -9.97
N ALA A 402 -37.95 -39.36 -10.34
CA ALA A 402 -38.82 -40.49 -9.98
C ALA A 402 -40.11 -40.48 -10.81
N SER A 403 -40.48 -41.67 -11.28
CA SER A 403 -41.73 -42.06 -11.95
C SER A 403 -41.83 -41.88 -13.48
N LYS A 404 -41.14 -42.76 -14.21
CA LYS A 404 -41.75 -43.51 -15.33
C LYS A 404 -42.33 -44.78 -14.68
N GLU A 405 -43.63 -45.05 -14.71
CA GLU A 405 -44.41 -45.76 -15.74
C GLU A 405 -45.80 -46.11 -15.11
N PRO A 406 -46.78 -46.76 -15.78
CA PRO A 406 -47.09 -46.96 -17.21
C PRO A 406 -48.61 -46.81 -17.53
N ALA A 407 -49.02 -47.27 -18.73
CA ALA A 407 -50.39 -47.56 -19.23
C ALA A 407 -51.07 -46.42 -20.02
N GLU A 408 -51.75 -46.60 -21.15
CA GLU A 408 -52.03 -47.73 -22.05
C GLU A 408 -52.81 -47.16 -23.26
N ARG A 409 -52.67 -47.76 -24.47
CA ARG A 409 -53.66 -47.80 -25.59
C ARG A 409 -53.93 -46.46 -26.34
N GLN A 410 -54.14 -46.36 -27.65
CA GLN A 410 -54.57 -47.29 -28.71
C GLN A 410 -54.41 -46.62 -30.11
N ARG A 411 -54.00 -47.42 -31.11
CA ARG A 411 -54.43 -47.47 -32.54
C ARG A 411 -54.10 -46.37 -33.58
N VAL A 412 -54.01 -46.92 -34.81
CA VAL A 412 -53.95 -46.35 -36.18
C VAL A 412 -52.51 -46.05 -36.59
N GLU A 413 -51.84 -46.80 -37.48
CA GLU A 413 -52.22 -47.61 -38.65
C GLU A 413 -51.34 -48.87 -38.77
#